data_AF-A0A2N0WET1-F1
#
_entry.id   AF-A0A2N0WET1-F1
#
_cell.length_a   1.000
_cell.length_b   1.000
_cell.length_c   1.000
_cell.angle_alpha   90.00
_cell.angle_beta   90.00
_cell.angle_gamma   90.00
#
_symmetry.space_group_name_H-M   'P 1'
#
loop_
_entity.id
_entity.type
_entity.pdbx_description
1 polymer ?
#
loop_
_entity_poly.entity_id
_entity_poly.type
_entity_poly.pdbx_seq_one_letter_code
_entity_poly.pdbx_strand_id
1 'polypeptide(L)'
;MNQQFKQLPDFKQIQAIQSWYEPALELLNKLLERNKANLRKRGYNEENAAITREEFRQRLARCGRITLYLAGEIETSLYNARKIEYMGGYVRPKEMK
;
A
#
# COMPACT_ATOMS: atom_id res chain seq x y z
N MET A 1 1.93 -20.65 38.62
CA MET A 1 2.45 -20.94 37.27
C MET A 1 2.25 -19.69 36.42
N ASN A 2 3.34 -18.99 36.08
CA ASN A 2 3.29 -17.70 35.40
C ASN A 2 2.96 -17.89 33.90
N GLN A 3 1.69 -17.74 33.52
CA GLN A 3 1.30 -17.50 32.14
C GLN A 3 1.48 -16.01 31.85
N GLN A 4 2.70 -15.55 31.59
CA GLN A 4 2.87 -14.16 31.23
C GLN A 4 3.96 -13.96 30.17
N PHE A 5 3.53 -13.32 29.08
CA PHE A 5 4.32 -12.64 28.06
C PHE A 5 5.01 -13.50 26.98
N LYS A 6 4.22 -14.15 26.12
CA LYS A 6 4.67 -14.57 24.76
C LYS A 6 4.06 -13.75 23.61
N GLN A 7 3.18 -12.76 23.88
CA GLN A 7 2.42 -12.02 22.85
C GLN A 7 2.93 -10.59 22.53
N LEU A 8 4.08 -10.18 23.08
CA LEU A 8 4.63 -8.82 22.88
C LEU A 8 5.27 -8.52 21.51
N PRO A 9 5.89 -9.47 20.77
CA PRO A 9 6.49 -9.13 19.47
C PRO A 9 5.45 -8.71 18.44
N ASP A 10 4.30 -9.38 18.45
CA ASP A 10 3.24 -9.26 17.44
C ASP A 10 2.60 -7.86 17.48
N PHE A 11 2.26 -7.37 18.67
CA PHE A 11 1.61 -6.05 18.82
C PHE A 11 2.50 -4.89 18.36
N LYS A 12 3.81 -4.95 18.65
CA LYS A 12 4.77 -3.94 18.17
C LYS A 12 4.95 -3.98 16.66
N GLN A 13 4.93 -5.18 16.07
CA GLN A 13 5.01 -5.34 14.62
C GLN A 13 3.75 -4.83 13.93
N ILE A 14 2.56 -5.13 14.45
CA ILE A 14 1.29 -4.61 13.95
C ILE A 14 1.27 -3.08 14.02
N GLN A 15 1.66 -2.50 15.16
CA GLN A 15 1.70 -1.04 15.32
C GLN A 15 2.69 -0.38 14.35
N ALA A 16 3.86 -0.99 14.15
CA ALA A 16 4.83 -0.52 13.16
C ALA A 16 4.24 -0.57 11.75
N ILE A 17 3.58 -1.65 11.35
CA ILE A 17 2.92 -1.77 10.04
C ILE A 17 1.81 -0.72 9.87
N GLN A 18 0.99 -0.51 10.89
CA GLN A 18 -0.11 0.47 10.84
C GLN A 18 0.40 1.92 10.70
N SER A 19 1.57 2.24 11.25
CA SER A 19 2.20 3.56 11.05
C SER A 19 2.52 3.86 9.58
N TRP A 20 2.57 2.84 8.72
CA TRP A 20 2.78 3.00 7.28
C TRP A 20 1.50 3.26 6.48
N TYR A 21 0.31 3.25 7.09
CA TYR A 21 -0.93 3.33 6.32
C TYR A 21 -1.07 4.65 5.55
N GLU A 22 -0.93 5.77 6.24
CA GLU A 22 -0.98 7.10 5.61
C GLU A 22 0.12 7.30 4.55
N PRO A 23 1.42 7.04 4.82
CA PRO A 23 2.45 7.26 3.82
C PRO A 23 2.32 6.31 2.61
N ALA A 24 1.83 5.09 2.82
CA ALA A 24 1.60 4.15 1.73
C ALA A 24 0.41 4.56 0.85
N LEU A 25 -0.68 5.06 1.45
CA LEU A 25 -1.82 5.60 0.70
C LEU A 25 -1.45 6.88 -0.06
N GLU A 26 -0.70 7.79 0.55
CA GLU A 26 -0.20 8.99 -0.12
C GLU A 26 0.68 8.62 -1.33
N LEU A 27 1.57 7.65 -1.15
CA LEU A 27 2.41 7.14 -2.24
C LEU A 27 1.56 6.56 -3.38
N LEU A 28 0.55 5.74 -3.05
CA LEU A 28 -0.33 5.13 -4.05
C LEU A 28 -1.09 6.21 -4.85
N ASN A 29 -1.60 7.24 -4.18
CA ASN A 29 -2.25 8.37 -4.83
C ASN A 29 -1.28 9.12 -5.77
N LYS A 30 -0.06 9.42 -5.31
CA LYS A 30 0.97 10.07 -6.16
C LYS A 30 1.31 9.26 -7.42
N LEU A 31 1.38 7.93 -7.29
CA LEU A 31 1.62 7.04 -8.42
C LEU A 31 0.44 7.04 -9.41
N LEU A 32 -0.79 7.01 -8.90
CA LEU A 32 -2.00 7.12 -9.73
C LEU A 32 -2.06 8.45 -10.45
N GLU A 33 -1.81 9.58 -9.77
CA GLU A 33 -1.79 10.90 -10.39
C GLU A 33 -0.73 11.00 -11.49
N ARG A 34 0.46 10.42 -11.28
CA ARG A 34 1.48 10.30 -12.34
C ARG A 34 0.93 9.57 -13.56
N ASN A 35 0.28 8.43 -13.36
CA ASN A 35 -0.26 7.64 -14.46
C ASN A 35 -1.43 8.34 -15.16
N LYS A 36 -2.33 9.00 -14.42
CA LYS A 36 -3.39 9.86 -14.97
C LYS A 36 -2.80 10.99 -15.82
N ALA A 37 -1.81 11.70 -15.31
CA ALA A 37 -1.13 12.77 -16.04
C ALA A 37 -0.46 12.26 -17.34
N ASN A 38 0.12 11.06 -17.30
CA ASN A 38 0.69 10.42 -18.49
C ASN A 38 -0.37 10.05 -19.54
N LEU A 39 -1.54 9.55 -19.11
CA LEU A 39 -2.67 9.25 -20.01
C LEU A 39 -3.24 10.52 -20.62
N ARG A 40 -3.47 11.56 -19.80
CA ARG A 40 -3.92 12.88 -20.25
C ARG A 40 -2.99 13.49 -21.29
N LYS A 41 -1.67 13.42 -21.07
CA LYS A 41 -0.67 13.90 -22.03
C LYS A 41 -0.73 13.16 -23.38
N ARG A 42 -1.18 11.91 -23.38
CA ARG A 42 -1.32 11.07 -24.58
C ARG A 42 -2.73 11.11 -25.20
N GLY A 43 -3.66 11.85 -24.60
CA GLY A 43 -5.06 11.92 -25.06
C GLY A 43 -5.89 10.67 -24.75
N TYR A 44 -5.47 9.83 -23.80
CA TYR A 44 -6.23 8.65 -23.35
C TYR A 44 -7.09 8.98 -22.11
N ASN A 45 -8.13 8.17 -21.85
CA ASN A 45 -8.96 8.31 -20.66
C ASN A 45 -8.14 8.04 -19.39
N GLU A 46 -8.15 9.02 -18.47
CA GLU A 46 -7.44 8.99 -17.18
C GLU A 46 -7.97 7.91 -16.23
N GLU A 47 -9.23 7.47 -16.41
CA GLU A 47 -9.83 6.39 -15.62
C GLU A 47 -9.13 5.03 -15.82
N ASN A 48 -8.38 4.88 -16.92
CA ASN A 48 -7.57 3.69 -17.17
C ASN A 48 -6.26 3.66 -16.35
N ALA A 49 -6.00 4.68 -15.52
CA ALA A 49 -4.82 4.70 -14.67
C ALA A 49 -4.88 3.57 -13.64
N ALA A 50 -3.95 2.62 -13.76
CA ALA A 50 -3.79 1.52 -12.83
C ALA A 50 -2.33 1.44 -12.35
N ILE A 51 -2.16 0.91 -11.14
CA ILE A 51 -0.85 0.62 -10.53
C ILE A 51 -0.79 -0.86 -10.22
N THR A 52 0.27 -1.54 -10.65
CA THR A 52 0.44 -2.96 -10.33
C THR A 52 0.82 -3.12 -8.86
N ARG A 53 0.42 -4.23 -8.25
CA ARG A 53 0.81 -4.56 -6.86
C ARG A 53 2.33 -4.61 -6.69
N GLU A 54 3.04 -5.07 -7.72
CA GLU A 54 4.50 -5.09 -7.74
C GLU A 54 5.10 -3.68 -7.77
N GLU A 55 4.64 -2.80 -8.68
CA GLU A 55 5.14 -1.42 -8.77
C GLU A 55 4.93 -0.70 -7.43
N PHE A 56 3.75 -0.87 -6.83
CA PHE A 56 3.44 -0.29 -5.53
C PHE A 56 4.41 -0.76 -4.43
N ARG A 57 4.60 -2.08 -4.28
CA ARG A 57 5.52 -2.65 -3.28
C ARG A 57 6.96 -2.22 -3.50
N GLN A 58 7.45 -2.23 -4.75
CA GLN A 58 8.81 -1.79 -5.08
C GLN A 58 9.02 -0.31 -4.75
N ARG A 59 8.03 0.54 -5.08
CA ARG A 59 8.12 1.96 -4.79
C ARG A 59 8.05 2.24 -3.30
N LEU A 60 7.19 1.53 -2.57
CA LEU A 60 7.06 1.62 -1.12
C LEU A 60 8.36 1.20 -0.43
N ALA A 61 8.94 0.07 -0.83
CA ALA A 61 10.24 -0.39 -0.35
C ALA A 61 11.34 0.65 -0.56
N ARG A 62 11.41 1.23 -1.77
CA ARG A 62 12.41 2.24 -2.12
C ARG A 62 12.23 3.55 -1.35
N CYS A 63 11.01 4.07 -1.25
CA CYS A 63 10.73 5.32 -0.55
C CYS A 63 10.88 5.17 0.97
N GLY A 64 10.42 4.05 1.53
CA GLY A 64 10.47 3.77 2.96
C GLY A 64 11.82 3.24 3.46
N ARG A 65 12.75 2.90 2.56
CA ARG A 65 14.00 2.18 2.88
C ARG A 65 13.73 0.89 3.68
N ILE A 66 12.68 0.18 3.28
CA ILE A 66 12.24 -1.08 3.88
C ILE A 66 12.43 -2.23 2.91
N THR A 67 12.38 -3.46 3.42
CA THR A 67 12.45 -4.65 2.58
C THR A 67 11.20 -4.80 1.72
N LEU A 68 11.33 -5.45 0.56
CA LEU A 68 10.17 -5.78 -0.29
C LEU A 68 9.16 -6.68 0.45
N TYR A 69 9.66 -7.53 1.35
CA TYR A 69 8.84 -8.33 2.25
C TYR A 69 7.96 -7.45 3.15
N LEU A 70 8.54 -6.48 3.87
CA LEU A 70 7.77 -5.57 4.72
C LEU A 70 6.80 -4.70 3.90
N ALA A 71 7.17 -4.28 2.69
CA ALA A 71 6.24 -3.59 1.80
C ALA A 71 5.03 -4.47 1.43
N GLY A 72 5.23 -5.78 1.25
CA GLY A 72 4.15 -6.75 1.04
C GLY A 72 3.26 -6.96 2.26
N GLU A 73 3.85 -6.97 3.47
CA GLU A 73 3.09 -7.01 4.73
C GLU A 73 2.23 -5.75 4.89
N ILE A 74 2.77 -4.56 4.60
CA ILE A 74 2.04 -3.29 4.65
C ILE A 74 0.88 -3.28 3.64
N GLU A 75 1.12 -3.71 2.39
CA GLU A 75 0.09 -3.83 1.37
C GLU A 75 -1.04 -4.77 1.83
N THR A 76 -0.69 -5.96 2.32
CA THR A 76 -1.66 -6.95 2.80
C THR A 76 -2.46 -6.39 3.99
N SER A 77 -1.80 -5.68 4.90
CA SER A 77 -2.43 -5.05 6.06
C SER A 77 -3.40 -3.93 5.65
N LEU A 78 -3.03 -3.08 4.67
CA LEU A 78 -3.91 -2.06 4.09
C LEU A 78 -5.17 -2.66 3.45
N TYR A 79 -5.02 -3.79 2.75
CA TYR A 79 -6.14 -4.50 2.16
C TYR A 79 -7.08 -5.06 3.23
N ASN A 80 -6.53 -5.72 4.25
CA ASN A 80 -7.29 -6.23 5.39
C ASN A 80 -8.02 -5.11 6.15
N ALA A 81 -7.39 -3.93 6.26
CA ALA A 81 -7.99 -2.73 6.84
C ALA A 81 -8.99 -2.02 5.91
N ARG A 82 -9.29 -2.58 4.73
CA ARG A 82 -10.20 -2.03 3.72
C ARG A 82 -9.83 -0.62 3.26
N LYS A 83 -8.54 -0.28 3.26
CA LYS A 83 -8.03 1.02 2.76
C LYS A 83 -7.67 0.98 1.27
N ILE A 84 -7.39 -0.21 0.75
CA ILE A 84 -7.12 -0.46 -0.67
C ILE A 84 -7.98 -1.63 -1.17
N GLU A 85 -8.12 -1.75 -2.48
CA GLU A 85 -8.79 -2.86 -3.15
C GLU A 85 -7.88 -3.46 -4.23
N TYR A 86 -7.98 -4.77 -4.41
CA TYR A 86 -7.29 -5.48 -5.49
C TYR A 86 -8.17 -5.58 -6.73
N MET A 87 -7.57 -5.34 -7.89
CA MET A 87 -8.18 -5.53 -9.20
C MET A 87 -7.29 -6.49 -10.00
N GLY A 88 -7.30 -7.78 -9.64
CA GLY A 88 -6.36 -8.77 -10.17
C GLY A 88 -4.92 -8.43 -9.79
N GLY A 89 -4.06 -8.16 -10.78
CA GLY A 89 -2.66 -7.75 -10.58
C GLY A 89 -2.46 -6.29 -10.15
N TYR A 90 -3.55 -5.51 -10.06
CA TYR A 90 -3.53 -4.09 -9.78
C TYR A 90 -4.06 -3.75 -8.38
N VAL A 91 -3.69 -2.56 -7.91
CA VAL A 91 -4.11 -2.00 -6.62
C VAL A 91 -4.66 -0.60 -6.81
N ARG A 92 -5.75 -0.29 -6.08
CA ARG A 92 -6.32 1.06 -6.01
C ARG A 92 -6.64 1.44 -4.56
N PRO A 93 -6.59 2.72 -4.18
CA PRO A 93 -7.15 3.18 -2.93
C PRO A 93 -8.64 2.92 -2.92
N LYS A 94 -9.17 2.46 -1.79
CA LYS A 94 -10.61 2.35 -1.62
C LYS A 94 -11.15 3.74 -1.37
N GLU A 95 -11.99 4.25 -2.27
CA GLU A 95 -12.68 5.52 -2.02
C GLU A 95 -13.54 5.37 -0.76
N MET A 96 -13.29 6.23 0.23
CA MET A 96 -14.20 6.40 1.36
C MET A 96 -15.46 7.09 0.83
N LYS A 97 -16.45 6.30 0.44
CA LYS A 97 -17.83 6.79 0.27
C LYS A 97 -18.45 7.06 1.63
#